data_AF-A0AAD7C558-F1
#
_entry.id   AF-A0AAD7C558-F1
#
_cell.length_a   1.000
_cell.length_b   1.000
_cell.length_c   1.000
_cell.angle_alpha   90.00
_cell.angle_beta   90.00
_cell.angle_gamma   90.00
#
_symmetry.space_group_name_H-M   'P 1'
#
loop_
_entity.id
_entity.type
_entity.pdbx_description
1 polymer ?
#
loop_
_entity_poly.entity_id
_entity_poly.type
_entity_poly.pdbx_seq_one_letter_code
_entity_poly.pdbx_strand_id
1 'polypeptide(L)'
;MALPLEELIRPSNWPELDDPKAIWNTYQAELEGRGYHLMGSEAYRTLGKDDGLPPPAAVDPFHPKDGENFIHHWRLNPGNLHSRRIVSAWQPNVIVCFAIDRYQRQVVFKAVPSDDSDIELKVLRLLSSDPLRADERNRAIPVLEFVETRHDFFLHENRIAHGDIHYWNILINHADHRDLGAPKENDFRLGFNVEYAYIDFESSHILEPGTSCGHPISHPPEGAASPEQEAALDDENATIDVFAADIYNLGKTLEGELREAFRVYGGNHMPDPLEYNKILSDMTSQKPSERPSAVEVVGFLRNLSGCILG
;
A
#
# COMPACT_ATOMS: atom_id res chain seq x y z
N MET A 1 0.08 -5.59 -29.79
CA MET A 1 1.17 -4.64 -29.48
C MET A 1 0.63 -3.82 -28.32
N ALA A 2 0.92 -4.28 -27.10
CA ALA A 2 0.36 -3.77 -25.85
C ALA A 2 1.30 -2.70 -25.28
N LEU A 3 0.75 -1.70 -24.58
CA LEU A 3 1.57 -0.77 -23.79
C LEU A 3 2.34 -1.56 -22.71
N PRO A 4 3.58 -1.16 -22.35
CA PRO A 4 4.37 -1.83 -21.32
C PRO A 4 3.61 -1.88 -19.99
N LEU A 5 3.76 -2.99 -19.27
CA LEU A 5 3.14 -3.30 -17.98
C LEU A 5 3.58 -2.35 -16.83
N GLU A 6 4.34 -1.30 -17.14
CA GLU A 6 5.06 -0.43 -16.23
C GLU A 6 4.21 0.74 -15.67
N GLU A 7 3.01 0.99 -16.21
CA GLU A 7 2.12 2.09 -15.77
C GLU A 7 0.85 1.65 -15.02
N LEU A 8 0.61 0.35 -14.90
CA LEU A 8 -0.60 -0.20 -14.28
C LEU A 8 -0.26 -1.01 -13.02
N ILE A 9 -0.69 -0.46 -11.89
CA ILE A 9 -0.87 -1.12 -10.58
C ILE A 9 0.32 -0.97 -9.63
N ARG A 10 0.20 0.07 -8.79
CA ARG A 10 0.38 0.16 -7.32
C ARG A 10 0.28 1.68 -6.95
N PRO A 11 0.18 2.21 -5.71
CA PRO A 11 -0.39 1.65 -4.47
C PRO A 11 -0.91 2.56 -3.29
N SER A 12 -1.84 2.13 -2.38
CA SER A 12 -2.38 2.70 -1.08
C SER A 12 -1.51 2.90 0.23
N ASN A 13 -0.47 3.72 0.26
CA ASN A 13 0.28 4.15 1.47
C ASN A 13 -0.46 5.25 2.25
N TRP A 14 -1.30 4.88 3.23
CA TRP A 14 -2.02 5.87 4.05
C TRP A 14 -1.23 6.29 5.30
N PRO A 15 -0.60 7.48 5.34
CA PRO A 15 -0.09 8.03 6.60
C PRO A 15 -1.23 8.24 7.62
N GLU A 16 -0.92 8.13 8.92
CA GLU A 16 -1.76 8.75 9.96
C GLU A 16 -1.68 10.26 9.77
N LEU A 17 -2.84 10.85 9.57
CA LEU A 17 -2.93 12.26 9.28
C LEU A 17 -3.88 12.90 10.28
N ASP A 18 -3.40 13.93 10.97
CA ASP A 18 -4.25 14.81 11.78
C ASP A 18 -5.42 15.40 10.97
N ASP A 19 -5.24 15.47 9.64
CA ASP A 19 -6.29 15.74 8.67
C ASP A 19 -6.41 14.54 7.72
N PRO A 20 -7.51 13.75 7.77
CA PRO A 20 -7.77 12.66 6.82
C PRO A 20 -7.63 13.05 5.35
N LYS A 21 -7.67 14.35 5.00
CA LYS A 21 -7.44 14.85 3.64
C LYS A 21 -5.97 14.93 3.22
N ALA A 22 -5.02 14.90 4.16
CA ALA A 22 -3.60 15.01 3.83
C ALA A 22 -3.06 13.79 3.07
N ILE A 23 -3.85 12.72 3.01
CA ILE A 23 -3.57 11.53 2.22
C ILE A 23 -3.46 11.85 0.75
N TRP A 24 -4.29 12.78 0.31
CA TRP A 24 -4.37 13.16 -1.09
C TRP A 24 -3.11 13.91 -1.48
N ASN A 25 -2.39 14.53 -0.53
CA ASN A 25 -1.06 15.10 -0.78
C ASN A 25 -0.03 13.98 -1.04
N THR A 26 -0.09 12.88 -0.27
CA THR A 26 0.80 11.73 -0.43
C THR A 26 0.69 11.10 -1.82
N TYR A 27 -0.52 10.98 -2.37
CA TYR A 27 -0.72 10.43 -3.72
C TYR A 27 -0.83 11.47 -4.82
N GLN A 28 -0.66 12.76 -4.53
CA GLN A 28 -0.92 13.80 -5.53
C GLN A 28 -0.08 13.59 -6.79
N ALA A 29 1.22 13.33 -6.62
CA ALA A 29 2.12 13.11 -7.75
C ALA A 29 1.74 11.87 -8.59
N GLU A 30 1.34 10.77 -7.93
CA GLU A 30 0.90 9.56 -8.63
C GLU A 30 -0.40 9.80 -9.41
N LEU A 31 -1.38 10.45 -8.79
CA LEU A 31 -2.67 10.78 -9.41
C LEU A 31 -2.49 11.78 -10.57
N GLU A 32 -1.61 12.76 -10.43
CA GLU A 32 -1.24 13.69 -11.51
C GLU A 32 -0.57 12.97 -12.68
N GLY A 33 0.31 12.00 -12.42
CA GLY A 33 0.90 11.14 -13.45
C GLY A 33 -0.15 10.36 -14.25
N ARG A 34 -1.28 10.00 -13.63
CA ARG A 34 -2.43 9.34 -14.28
C ARG A 34 -3.39 10.32 -14.97
N GLY A 35 -3.11 11.62 -14.93
CA GLY A 35 -3.94 12.68 -15.53
C GLY A 35 -5.12 13.11 -14.65
N TYR A 36 -5.04 12.89 -13.34
CA TYR A 36 -6.00 13.41 -12.37
C TYR A 36 -5.41 14.60 -11.61
N HIS A 37 -6.14 15.70 -11.57
CA HIS A 37 -5.74 16.91 -10.85
C HIS A 37 -6.64 17.09 -9.63
N LEU A 38 -6.07 16.98 -8.43
CA LEU A 38 -6.82 17.02 -7.18
C LEU A 38 -7.36 18.42 -6.88
N MET A 39 -8.55 18.49 -6.29
CA MET A 39 -9.18 19.74 -5.86
C MET A 39 -8.29 20.46 -4.85
N GLY A 40 -7.88 21.69 -5.19
CA GLY A 40 -6.98 22.50 -4.37
C GLY A 40 -5.58 22.65 -4.96
N SER A 41 -5.15 21.75 -5.84
CA SER A 41 -3.90 21.85 -6.61
C SER A 41 -3.90 23.08 -7.53
N GLU A 42 -2.71 23.55 -7.92
CA GLU A 42 -2.58 24.66 -8.87
C GLU A 42 -3.22 24.30 -10.22
N ALA A 43 -2.98 23.08 -10.70
CA ALA A 43 -3.59 22.55 -11.93
C ALA A 43 -5.12 22.58 -11.87
N TYR A 44 -5.73 22.15 -10.76
CA TYR A 44 -7.19 22.22 -10.59
C TYR A 44 -7.75 23.65 -10.68
N ARG A 45 -6.99 24.67 -10.22
CA ARG A 45 -7.42 26.08 -10.24
C ARG A 45 -7.28 26.73 -11.61
N THR A 46 -6.43 26.19 -12.48
CA THR A 46 -6.23 26.68 -13.84
C THR A 46 -7.12 25.96 -14.85
N LEU A 47 -7.59 24.75 -14.52
CA LEU A 47 -8.57 24.00 -15.31
C LEU A 47 -9.89 24.77 -15.46
N GLY A 48 -10.34 24.92 -16.71
CA GLY A 48 -11.51 25.73 -17.09
C GLY A 48 -11.24 27.21 -17.37
N LYS A 49 -9.98 27.66 -17.32
CA LYS A 49 -9.57 29.00 -17.81
C LYS A 49 -9.26 29.03 -19.30
N ASP A 50 -8.88 27.89 -19.86
CA ASP A 50 -8.82 27.71 -21.31
C ASP A 50 -10.24 27.43 -21.83
N ASP A 51 -10.62 28.06 -22.94
CA ASP A 51 -11.98 28.13 -23.52
C ASP A 51 -12.62 26.77 -23.93
N GLY A 52 -12.04 25.65 -23.51
CA GLY A 52 -12.61 24.33 -23.67
C GLY A 52 -13.93 24.22 -22.90
N LEU A 53 -15.04 24.20 -23.64
CA LEU A 53 -16.34 23.91 -23.07
C LEU A 53 -16.25 22.56 -22.32
N PRO A 54 -16.80 22.47 -21.09
CA PRO A 54 -16.83 21.20 -20.38
C PRO A 54 -17.56 20.16 -21.22
N PRO A 55 -17.22 18.87 -21.07
CA PRO A 55 -17.85 17.81 -21.84
C PRO A 55 -19.37 17.82 -21.63
N PRO A 56 -20.16 17.48 -22.67
CA PRO A 56 -21.62 17.44 -22.54
C PRO A 56 -22.03 16.47 -21.43
N ALA A 57 -23.16 16.73 -20.78
CA ALA A 57 -23.74 15.80 -19.82
C ALA A 57 -24.08 14.48 -20.52
N ALA A 58 -23.81 13.36 -19.85
CA ALA A 58 -24.17 12.04 -20.34
C ALA A 58 -25.68 11.92 -20.52
N VAL A 59 -26.10 11.30 -21.62
CA VAL A 59 -27.51 10.99 -21.87
C VAL A 59 -28.00 9.93 -20.88
N ASP A 60 -27.14 8.95 -20.57
CA ASP A 60 -27.33 8.01 -19.46
C ASP A 60 -26.16 8.17 -18.47
N PRO A 61 -26.38 8.75 -17.28
CA PRO A 61 -25.31 8.96 -16.30
C PRO A 61 -24.75 7.65 -15.71
N PHE A 62 -25.45 6.52 -15.86
CA PHE A 62 -24.97 5.21 -15.44
C PHE A 62 -24.15 4.50 -16.53
N HIS A 63 -24.29 4.94 -17.79
CA HIS A 63 -23.57 4.41 -18.96
C HIS A 63 -23.02 5.55 -19.85
N PRO A 64 -22.18 6.45 -19.31
CA PRO A 64 -21.68 7.57 -20.09
C PRO A 64 -20.69 7.10 -21.14
N LYS A 65 -20.73 7.75 -22.30
CA LYS A 65 -19.72 7.58 -23.35
C LYS A 65 -18.44 8.31 -22.99
N ASP A 66 -17.37 7.98 -23.70
CA ASP A 66 -16.13 8.73 -23.63
C ASP A 66 -16.37 10.20 -24.01
N GLY A 67 -15.93 11.11 -23.15
CA GLY A 67 -16.18 12.54 -23.33
C GLY A 67 -17.58 12.99 -22.93
N GLU A 68 -18.39 12.16 -22.27
CA GLU A 68 -19.60 12.60 -21.58
C GLU A 68 -19.34 12.74 -20.07
N ASN A 69 -20.04 13.67 -19.42
CA ASN A 69 -19.88 13.98 -18.01
C ASN A 69 -20.99 13.38 -17.15
N PHE A 70 -20.64 12.90 -15.95
CA PHE A 70 -21.55 12.25 -15.00
C PHE A 70 -22.52 13.24 -14.32
N ILE A 71 -22.08 14.49 -14.17
CA ILE A 71 -22.78 15.51 -13.38
C ILE A 71 -23.07 16.70 -14.29
N HIS A 72 -24.32 17.19 -14.23
CA HIS A 72 -24.63 18.50 -14.78
C HIS A 72 -23.77 19.56 -14.08
N HIS A 73 -22.82 20.15 -14.81
CA HIS A 73 -22.10 21.34 -14.36
C HIS A 73 -23.13 22.40 -13.98
N TRP A 74 -23.22 22.71 -12.69
CA TRP A 74 -23.98 23.87 -12.25
C TRP A 74 -23.17 25.11 -12.63
N ARG A 75 -23.35 25.60 -13.86
CA ARG A 75 -22.60 26.71 -14.48
C ARG A 75 -22.67 28.05 -13.72
N LEU A 76 -23.32 28.15 -12.57
CA LEU A 76 -23.77 29.44 -12.03
C LEU A 76 -23.26 29.85 -10.66
N ASN A 77 -22.52 29.03 -9.89
CA ASN A 77 -21.85 29.57 -8.70
C ASN A 77 -20.80 28.61 -8.09
N PRO A 78 -19.48 28.81 -8.32
CA PRO A 78 -18.43 28.05 -7.64
C PRO A 78 -18.54 28.12 -6.11
N GLY A 79 -19.07 29.23 -5.57
CA GLY A 79 -19.22 29.45 -4.13
C GLY A 79 -20.29 28.58 -3.45
N ASN A 80 -21.14 27.87 -4.20
CA ASN A 80 -22.20 27.01 -3.63
C ASN A 80 -21.96 25.50 -3.82
N LEU A 81 -20.88 25.10 -4.49
CA LEU A 81 -20.52 23.68 -4.61
C LEU A 81 -20.14 23.09 -3.24
N HIS A 82 -19.56 23.90 -2.34
CA HIS A 82 -19.20 23.46 -1.00
C HIS A 82 -20.40 23.11 -0.11
N SER A 83 -21.61 23.63 -0.37
CA SER A 83 -22.66 23.64 0.66
C SER A 83 -23.75 22.56 0.53
N ARG A 84 -23.85 21.81 -0.58
CA ARG A 84 -25.09 21.05 -0.84
C ARG A 84 -25.03 19.56 -1.11
N ARG A 85 -23.87 18.94 -1.34
CA ARG A 85 -23.76 17.47 -1.44
C ARG A 85 -22.35 16.99 -1.07
N ILE A 86 -21.79 17.47 0.05
CA ILE A 86 -20.53 16.88 0.50
C ILE A 86 -20.83 15.44 0.91
N VAL A 87 -20.24 14.49 0.20
CA VAL A 87 -20.33 13.04 0.48
C VAL A 87 -20.00 12.75 1.95
N SER A 88 -19.12 13.56 2.56
CA SER A 88 -18.78 13.47 3.99
C SER A 88 -19.95 13.75 4.94
N ALA A 89 -20.99 14.49 4.54
CA ALA A 89 -22.16 14.72 5.38
C ALA A 89 -23.11 13.50 5.42
N TRP A 90 -22.96 12.56 4.48
CA TRP A 90 -23.83 11.38 4.33
C TRP A 90 -23.16 10.11 4.85
N GLN A 91 -21.82 10.07 4.81
CA GLN A 91 -21.02 9.00 5.40
C GLN A 91 -19.87 9.65 6.20
N PRO A 92 -20.06 9.91 7.51
CA PRO A 92 -19.14 10.72 8.31
C PRO A 92 -17.72 10.16 8.43
N ASN A 93 -17.45 8.95 7.94
CA ASN A 93 -16.16 8.27 8.03
C ASN A 93 -15.54 7.94 6.66
N VAL A 94 -16.12 8.45 5.56
CA VAL A 94 -15.56 8.20 4.22
C VAL A 94 -14.63 9.34 3.83
N ILE A 95 -13.38 8.97 3.57
CA ILE A 95 -12.37 9.91 3.14
C ILE A 95 -12.48 10.02 1.62
N VAL A 96 -12.88 11.19 1.13
CA VAL A 96 -12.99 11.46 -0.31
C VAL A 96 -12.17 12.67 -0.71
N CYS A 97 -11.72 12.68 -1.96
CA CYS A 97 -11.20 13.87 -2.62
C CYS A 97 -11.89 14.06 -3.96
N PHE A 98 -12.17 15.31 -4.31
CA PHE A 98 -12.61 15.65 -5.65
C PHE A 98 -11.39 15.87 -6.53
N ALA A 99 -11.49 15.50 -7.80
CA ALA A 99 -10.47 15.78 -8.79
C ALA A 99 -11.11 16.08 -10.15
N ILE A 100 -10.28 16.49 -11.11
CA ILE A 100 -10.62 16.53 -12.53
C ILE A 100 -9.75 15.52 -13.25
N ASP A 101 -10.34 14.73 -14.15
CA ASP A 101 -9.57 13.83 -15.01
C ASP A 101 -9.10 14.51 -16.31
N ARG A 102 -8.33 13.78 -17.11
CA ARG A 102 -7.81 14.25 -18.41
C ARG A 102 -8.88 14.68 -19.42
N TYR A 103 -10.13 14.29 -19.22
CA TYR A 103 -11.26 14.68 -20.07
C TYR A 103 -12.04 15.87 -19.50
N GLN A 104 -11.50 16.58 -18.51
CA GLN A 104 -12.17 17.70 -17.84
C GLN A 104 -13.46 17.28 -17.10
N ARG A 105 -13.59 15.99 -16.73
CA ARG A 105 -14.73 15.50 -15.94
C ARG A 105 -14.42 15.62 -14.46
N GLN A 106 -15.41 15.98 -13.66
CA GLN A 106 -15.28 15.92 -12.20
C GLN A 106 -15.38 14.48 -11.75
N VAL A 107 -14.38 14.03 -10.98
CA VAL A 107 -14.34 12.69 -10.40
C VAL A 107 -14.21 12.78 -8.88
N VAL A 108 -14.58 11.68 -8.21
CA VAL A 108 -14.42 11.53 -6.76
C VAL A 108 -13.51 10.34 -6.50
N PHE A 109 -12.38 10.60 -5.86
CA PHE A 109 -11.59 9.55 -5.23
C PHE A 109 -12.21 9.22 -3.89
N LYS A 110 -12.49 7.94 -3.67
CA LYS A 110 -12.88 7.40 -2.37
C LYS A 110 -11.73 6.55 -1.86
N ALA A 111 -11.24 6.93 -0.69
CA ALA A 111 -10.41 6.09 0.14
C ALA A 111 -11.20 4.90 0.63
N VAL A 112 -10.61 3.73 0.49
CA VAL A 112 -11.23 2.51 0.94
C VAL A 112 -10.21 1.86 1.89
N PRO A 113 -10.40 2.01 3.22
CA PRO A 113 -9.53 1.42 4.22
C PRO A 113 -9.47 -0.11 4.04
N SER A 114 -8.29 -0.70 4.18
CA SER A 114 -8.07 -2.12 3.88
C SER A 114 -8.76 -3.07 4.88
N ASP A 115 -9.23 -2.53 6.02
CA ASP A 115 -9.77 -3.19 7.22
C ASP A 115 -11.18 -3.72 7.04
N ASP A 116 -12.07 -2.90 6.48
CA ASP A 116 -13.52 -3.07 6.66
C ASP A 116 -14.31 -3.12 5.34
N SER A 117 -13.60 -3.19 4.20
CA SER A 117 -14.18 -2.92 2.88
C SER A 117 -13.87 -3.97 1.82
N ASP A 118 -13.43 -5.17 2.21
CA ASP A 118 -13.22 -6.24 1.23
C ASP A 118 -14.54 -6.58 0.51
N ILE A 119 -15.70 -6.46 1.19
CA ILE A 119 -17.00 -6.63 0.54
C ILE A 119 -17.40 -5.47 -0.38
N GLU A 120 -17.18 -4.20 0.03
CA GLU A 120 -17.50 -3.05 -0.82
C GLU A 120 -16.62 -3.08 -2.08
N LEU A 121 -15.33 -3.31 -1.92
CA LEU A 121 -14.38 -3.40 -3.02
C LEU A 121 -14.70 -4.60 -3.93
N LYS A 122 -15.00 -5.78 -3.38
CA LYS A 122 -15.43 -6.97 -4.17
C LYS A 122 -16.71 -6.69 -4.95
N VAL A 123 -17.72 -6.06 -4.32
CA VAL A 123 -18.99 -5.72 -4.97
C VAL A 123 -18.76 -4.68 -6.07
N LEU A 124 -17.99 -3.63 -5.81
CA LEU A 124 -17.67 -2.60 -6.81
C LEU A 124 -16.90 -3.18 -7.99
N ARG A 125 -15.93 -4.07 -7.75
CA ARG A 125 -15.21 -4.78 -8.83
C ARG A 125 -16.13 -5.67 -9.65
N LEU A 126 -17.03 -6.41 -8.99
CA LEU A 126 -18.02 -7.24 -9.66
C LEU A 126 -18.95 -6.39 -10.53
N LEU A 127 -19.57 -5.35 -9.97
CA LEU A 127 -20.48 -4.45 -10.68
C LEU A 127 -19.79 -3.65 -11.80
N SER A 128 -18.47 -3.45 -11.71
CA SER A 128 -17.67 -2.76 -12.72
C SER A 128 -17.10 -3.69 -13.80
N SER A 129 -17.29 -5.02 -13.69
CA SER A 129 -16.86 -5.98 -14.71
C SER A 129 -17.65 -5.80 -16.02
N ASP A 130 -17.00 -6.04 -17.16
CA ASP A 130 -17.60 -5.88 -18.51
C ASP A 130 -19.04 -6.44 -18.65
N PRO A 131 -19.35 -7.69 -18.24
CA PRO A 131 -20.70 -8.23 -18.43
C PRO A 131 -21.75 -7.50 -17.59
N LEU A 132 -21.41 -7.06 -16.37
CA LEU A 132 -22.35 -6.36 -15.50
C LEU A 132 -22.41 -4.86 -15.79
N ARG A 133 -21.32 -4.27 -16.31
CA ARG A 133 -21.26 -2.87 -16.72
C ARG A 133 -22.04 -2.61 -18.01
N ALA A 134 -22.12 -3.60 -18.91
CA ALA A 134 -22.90 -3.51 -20.14
C ALA A 134 -24.41 -3.79 -19.93
N ASP A 135 -24.81 -4.31 -18.77
CA ASP A 135 -26.21 -4.59 -18.46
C ASP A 135 -26.94 -3.30 -18.11
N GLU A 136 -27.91 -2.88 -18.94
CA GLU A 136 -28.69 -1.65 -18.75
C GLU A 136 -29.47 -1.59 -17.42
N ARG A 137 -29.65 -2.73 -16.74
CA ARG A 137 -30.27 -2.81 -15.41
C ARG A 137 -29.30 -2.44 -14.29
N ASN A 138 -28.00 -2.49 -14.54
CA ASN A 138 -27.01 -2.02 -13.59
C ASN A 138 -27.08 -0.50 -13.48
N ARG A 139 -27.45 -0.01 -12.30
CA ARG A 139 -27.55 1.42 -11.98
C ARG A 139 -26.53 1.84 -10.93
N ALA A 140 -25.46 1.06 -10.77
CA ALA A 140 -24.34 1.44 -9.92
C ALA A 140 -23.62 2.65 -10.53
N ILE A 141 -23.09 3.52 -9.68
CA ILE A 141 -22.18 4.57 -10.14
C ILE A 141 -20.94 3.88 -10.70
N PRO A 142 -20.57 4.12 -11.95
CA PRO A 142 -19.45 3.41 -12.56
C PRO A 142 -18.14 3.82 -11.89
N VAL A 143 -17.40 2.83 -11.40
CA VAL A 143 -16.02 3.02 -10.98
C VAL A 143 -15.16 3.18 -12.23
N LEU A 144 -14.35 4.23 -12.25
CA LEU A 144 -13.45 4.52 -13.36
C LEU A 144 -12.17 3.69 -13.26
N GLU A 145 -11.60 3.58 -12.06
CA GLU A 145 -10.29 2.98 -11.82
C GLU A 145 -10.15 2.50 -10.37
N PHE A 146 -9.30 1.48 -10.15
CA PHE A 146 -8.87 1.00 -8.83
C PHE A 146 -7.34 1.17 -8.69
N VAL A 147 -6.86 1.66 -7.54
CA VAL A 147 -5.43 1.94 -7.24
C VAL A 147 -5.04 1.24 -5.91
N GLU A 148 -4.01 0.36 -5.84
CA GLU A 148 -3.79 -0.63 -4.73
C GLU A 148 -2.37 -0.72 -4.10
N THR A 149 -2.17 -0.64 -2.75
CA THR A 149 -0.80 -0.67 -2.10
C THR A 149 -0.16 -1.92 -1.69
N ARG A 150 1.16 -1.89 -1.85
CA ARG A 150 2.10 -2.94 -1.62
C ARG A 150 3.47 -2.26 -1.34
N HIS A 151 4.12 -2.47 -0.17
CA HIS A 151 5.40 -1.80 0.25
C HIS A 151 6.67 -2.66 0.43
N ASP A 152 6.63 -3.98 0.66
CA ASP A 152 7.89 -4.71 1.00
C ASP A 152 8.59 -5.36 -0.20
N PHE A 153 7.84 -6.06 -1.04
CA PHE A 153 8.30 -6.48 -2.38
C PHE A 153 8.58 -5.26 -3.28
N PHE A 154 8.12 -4.06 -2.92
CA PHE A 154 8.34 -2.86 -3.71
C PHE A 154 9.82 -2.48 -3.70
N LEU A 155 10.48 -2.57 -2.54
CA LEU A 155 11.92 -2.31 -2.46
C LEU A 155 12.68 -3.26 -3.38
N HIS A 156 12.49 -4.57 -3.22
CA HIS A 156 13.22 -5.58 -4.01
C HIS A 156 12.85 -5.53 -5.51
N GLU A 157 11.58 -5.30 -5.89
CA GLU A 157 11.15 -5.10 -7.28
C GLU A 157 11.78 -3.85 -7.92
N ASN A 158 12.01 -2.80 -7.14
CA ASN A 158 12.70 -1.59 -7.57
C ASN A 158 14.22 -1.67 -7.37
N ARG A 159 14.75 -2.86 -7.08
CA ARG A 159 16.17 -3.13 -6.89
C ARG A 159 16.77 -2.32 -5.73
N ILE A 160 15.97 -2.10 -4.69
CA ILE A 160 16.37 -1.47 -3.44
C ILE A 160 16.44 -2.56 -2.37
N ALA A 161 17.61 -2.79 -1.80
CA ALA A 161 17.74 -3.56 -0.57
C ALA A 161 17.78 -2.59 0.62
N HIS A 162 17.12 -2.91 1.71
CA HIS A 162 17.09 -2.04 2.88
C HIS A 162 18.42 -2.07 3.64
N GLY A 163 19.03 -3.26 3.74
CA GLY A 163 20.36 -3.47 4.34
C GLY A 163 20.39 -3.49 5.86
N ASP A 164 19.30 -3.12 6.53
CA ASP A 164 19.23 -2.97 7.99
C ASP A 164 17.84 -3.27 8.57
N ILE A 165 17.23 -4.38 8.12
CA ILE A 165 15.90 -4.78 8.59
C ILE A 165 16.00 -5.36 9.99
N HIS A 166 15.43 -4.68 10.97
CA HIS A 166 15.21 -5.24 12.30
C HIS A 166 14.01 -4.57 12.97
N TYR A 167 13.53 -5.14 14.06
CA TYR A 167 12.34 -4.66 14.75
C TYR A 167 12.41 -3.19 15.23
N TRP A 168 13.58 -2.54 15.33
CA TRP A 168 13.64 -1.10 15.61
C TRP A 168 13.40 -0.25 14.35
N ASN A 169 13.71 -0.77 13.16
CA ASN A 169 13.52 -0.12 11.87
C ASN A 169 12.20 -0.52 11.17
N ILE A 170 11.29 -1.18 11.91
CA ILE A 170 9.93 -1.49 11.47
C ILE A 170 8.94 -0.80 12.41
N LEU A 171 8.22 0.20 11.94
CA LEU A 171 7.11 0.80 12.68
C LEU A 171 5.86 -0.06 12.56
N ILE A 172 5.02 -0.04 13.60
CA ILE A 172 3.74 -0.76 13.65
C ILE A 172 2.66 0.25 13.98
N ASN A 173 1.85 0.63 12.98
CA ASN A 173 0.95 1.78 13.00
C ASN A 173 1.71 3.09 13.34
N HIS A 174 1.21 4.23 12.89
CA HIS A 174 1.91 5.51 13.09
C HIS A 174 1.74 6.09 14.51
N ALA A 175 1.07 5.37 15.42
CA ALA A 175 0.91 5.76 16.80
C ALA A 175 2.15 5.43 17.63
N ASP A 176 2.72 6.47 18.24
CA ASP A 176 3.93 6.58 19.07
C ASP A 176 3.91 5.70 20.35
N HIS A 177 3.69 4.38 20.23
CA HIS A 177 3.36 3.50 21.35
C HIS A 177 4.19 2.23 21.42
N ARG A 178 5.51 2.40 21.51
CA ARG A 178 6.43 1.37 22.05
C ARG A 178 6.65 1.51 23.56
N ASP A 179 5.71 2.12 24.28
CA ASP A 179 5.85 2.27 25.71
C ASP A 179 5.55 0.92 26.38
N LEU A 180 6.58 0.26 26.90
CA LEU A 180 6.57 -1.07 27.52
C LEU A 180 5.64 -1.19 28.76
N GLY A 181 4.92 -0.12 29.11
CA GLY A 181 3.99 -0.02 30.23
C GLY A 181 2.51 0.08 29.87
N ALA A 182 2.13 0.05 28.59
CA ALA A 182 0.71 0.13 28.23
C ALA A 182 -0.07 -1.10 28.76
N PRO A 183 -1.24 -0.92 29.41
CA PRO A 183 -2.03 -2.03 29.92
C PRO A 183 -2.48 -2.97 28.79
N LYS A 184 -2.49 -4.29 29.04
CA LYS A 184 -2.88 -5.34 28.08
C LYS A 184 -4.27 -5.13 27.44
N GLU A 185 -5.11 -4.34 28.08
CA GLU A 185 -6.46 -3.97 27.64
C GLU A 185 -6.44 -2.96 26.48
N ASN A 186 -5.31 -2.26 26.26
CA ASN A 186 -5.06 -1.34 25.15
C ASN A 186 -4.14 -1.96 24.09
N ASP A 187 -4.25 -3.27 23.88
CA ASP A 187 -3.54 -3.91 22.78
C ASP A 187 -4.20 -3.46 21.46
N PHE A 188 -3.69 -2.38 20.89
CA PHE A 188 -4.21 -1.77 19.64
C PHE A 188 -4.27 -2.79 18.49
N ARG A 189 -3.45 -3.85 18.57
CA ARG A 189 -3.44 -4.99 17.65
C ARG A 189 -4.74 -5.81 17.64
N LEU A 190 -5.62 -5.66 18.64
CA LEU A 190 -6.90 -6.37 18.72
C LEU A 190 -8.09 -5.61 18.10
N GLY A 191 -7.95 -4.31 17.87
CA GLY A 191 -9.06 -3.43 17.47
C GLY A 191 -8.82 -2.61 16.20
N PHE A 192 -7.61 -2.66 15.63
CA PHE A 192 -7.21 -1.93 14.43
C PHE A 192 -6.45 -2.85 13.49
N ASN A 193 -6.49 -2.53 12.19
CA ASN A 193 -5.53 -3.10 11.26
C ASN A 193 -4.12 -2.75 11.71
N VAL A 194 -3.26 -3.76 11.67
CA VAL A 194 -1.83 -3.61 11.98
C VAL A 194 -1.10 -3.40 10.67
N GLU A 195 -0.62 -2.18 10.46
CA GLU A 195 0.22 -1.79 9.33
C GLU A 195 1.68 -1.71 9.77
N TYR A 196 2.59 -2.10 8.88
CA TYR A 196 4.02 -2.08 9.13
C TYR A 196 4.70 -1.15 8.12
N ALA A 197 5.71 -0.40 8.56
CA ALA A 197 6.50 0.46 7.69
C ALA A 197 7.99 0.34 8.01
N TYR A 198 8.82 0.16 6.98
CA TYR A 198 10.26 0.28 7.12
C TYR A 198 10.67 1.76 7.26
N ILE A 199 11.65 2.01 8.11
CA ILE A 199 12.29 3.31 8.31
C ILE A 199 13.81 3.13 8.30
N ASP A 200 14.55 4.24 8.32
CA ASP A 200 16.01 4.25 8.45
C ASP A 200 16.73 3.57 7.26
N PHE A 201 16.64 4.20 6.10
CA PHE A 201 17.22 3.73 4.83
C PHE A 201 18.69 4.15 4.63
N GLU A 202 19.40 4.58 5.68
CA GLU A 202 20.80 5.03 5.57
C GLU A 202 21.74 3.92 5.07
N SER A 203 21.35 2.67 5.31
CA SER A 203 22.11 1.46 4.97
C SER A 203 21.65 0.79 3.69
N SER A 204 20.72 1.40 2.96
CA SER A 204 20.08 0.82 1.79
C SER A 204 20.94 0.87 0.54
N HIS A 205 20.73 -0.10 -0.34
CA HIS A 205 21.41 -0.23 -1.63
C HIS A 205 20.44 -0.08 -2.77
N ILE A 206 20.79 0.74 -3.75
CA ILE A 206 20.14 0.75 -5.06
C ILE A 206 21.06 0.00 -6.03
N LEU A 207 20.56 -1.09 -6.60
CA LEU A 207 21.34 -2.00 -7.44
C LEU A 207 21.01 -1.87 -8.93
N GLU A 208 22.01 -2.08 -9.78
CA GLU A 208 21.85 -2.12 -11.23
C GLU A 208 21.07 -3.37 -11.69
N PRO A 209 20.44 -3.37 -12.88
CA PRO A 209 19.65 -4.50 -13.33
C PRO A 209 20.52 -5.75 -13.45
N GLY A 210 20.05 -6.88 -12.89
CA GLY A 210 20.78 -8.15 -12.93
C GLY A 210 21.89 -8.28 -11.89
N THR A 211 22.07 -7.31 -11.01
CA THR A 211 22.97 -7.41 -9.85
C THR A 211 22.17 -7.63 -8.57
N SER A 212 22.66 -8.49 -7.67
CA SER A 212 22.13 -8.68 -6.31
C SER A 212 23.16 -8.41 -5.22
N CYS A 213 24.42 -8.21 -5.60
CA CYS A 213 25.52 -8.07 -4.65
C CYS A 213 25.86 -6.61 -4.35
N GLY A 214 26.06 -6.29 -3.07
CA GLY A 214 26.51 -4.98 -2.59
C GLY A 214 27.47 -5.10 -1.40
N HIS A 215 28.20 -4.03 -1.10
CA HIS A 215 28.99 -3.92 0.13
C HIS A 215 28.08 -3.47 1.27
N PRO A 216 27.92 -4.23 2.36
CA PRO A 216 27.07 -3.82 3.47
C PRO A 216 27.57 -2.49 4.06
N ILE A 217 26.66 -1.52 4.23
CA ILE A 217 26.97 -0.17 4.75
C ILE A 217 26.90 -0.18 6.29
N SER A 218 25.87 -0.83 6.83
CA SER A 218 25.73 -1.15 8.25
C SER A 218 25.51 -2.65 8.43
N HIS A 219 25.37 -3.06 9.69
CA HIS A 219 24.85 -4.37 10.05
C HIS A 219 23.69 -4.19 11.03
N PRO A 220 22.63 -5.01 10.89
CA PRO A 220 21.60 -5.11 11.91
C PRO A 220 22.20 -5.47 13.27
N PRO A 221 21.47 -5.20 14.37
CA PRO A 221 21.87 -5.62 15.70
C PRO A 221 22.18 -7.11 15.79
N GLU A 222 23.00 -7.49 16.78
CA GLU A 222 23.38 -8.88 17.03
C GLU A 222 22.16 -9.80 17.08
N GLY A 223 22.21 -10.89 16.30
CA GLY A 223 21.13 -11.87 16.18
C GLY A 223 20.05 -11.54 15.13
N ALA A 224 20.05 -10.34 14.55
CA ALA A 224 19.25 -10.01 13.37
C ALA A 224 20.08 -10.09 12.07
N ALA A 225 21.38 -9.81 12.14
CA ALA A 225 22.30 -9.86 11.01
C ALA A 225 22.41 -11.28 10.40
N SER A 226 22.52 -11.34 9.08
CA SER A 226 22.77 -12.58 8.35
C SER A 226 24.23 -13.02 8.50
N PRO A 227 24.54 -14.34 8.38
CA PRO A 227 25.90 -14.84 8.53
C PRO A 227 26.91 -14.17 7.59
N GLU A 228 26.48 -13.84 6.37
CA GLU A 228 27.33 -13.16 5.39
C GLU A 228 27.51 -11.67 5.70
N GLN A 229 26.53 -11.00 6.30
CA GLN A 229 26.72 -9.64 6.82
C GLN A 229 27.73 -9.64 7.96
N GLU A 230 27.64 -10.59 8.88
CA GLU A 230 28.61 -10.74 9.98
C GLU A 230 30.02 -11.05 9.46
N ALA A 231 30.15 -11.98 8.52
CA ALA A 231 31.43 -12.33 7.93
C ALA A 231 32.06 -11.16 7.13
N ALA A 232 31.24 -10.29 6.55
CA ALA A 232 31.71 -9.11 5.81
C ALA A 232 32.23 -7.98 6.72
N LEU A 233 31.99 -8.02 8.04
CA LEU A 233 32.51 -7.00 8.97
C LEU A 233 34.03 -6.98 9.03
N ASP A 234 34.67 -8.13 8.84
CA ASP A 234 36.12 -8.27 8.88
C ASP A 234 36.79 -8.04 7.51
N ASP A 235 36.00 -7.83 6.44
CA ASP A 235 36.49 -7.62 5.08
C ASP A 235 35.73 -6.50 4.37
N GLU A 236 36.33 -5.30 4.37
CA GLU A 236 35.79 -4.10 3.70
C GLU A 236 35.53 -4.28 2.19
N ASN A 237 36.11 -5.31 1.57
CA ASN A 237 35.93 -5.62 0.15
C ASN A 237 34.94 -6.77 -0.08
N ALA A 238 34.40 -7.37 0.98
CA ALA A 238 33.39 -8.40 0.85
C ALA A 238 32.11 -7.81 0.23
N THR A 239 31.55 -8.54 -0.73
CA THR A 239 30.24 -8.27 -1.29
C THR A 239 29.31 -9.42 -0.93
N ILE A 240 28.06 -9.09 -0.63
CA ILE A 240 27.04 -10.05 -0.21
C ILE A 240 25.80 -9.87 -1.07
N ASP A 241 24.97 -10.91 -1.18
CA ASP A 241 23.63 -10.77 -1.76
C ASP A 241 22.72 -10.01 -0.78
N VAL A 242 22.53 -8.71 -1.03
CA VAL A 242 21.84 -7.81 -0.09
C VAL A 242 20.33 -8.08 -0.02
N PHE A 243 19.74 -8.64 -1.08
CA PHE A 243 18.33 -9.03 -1.06
C PHE A 243 18.14 -10.29 -0.22
N ALA A 244 19.01 -11.28 -0.37
CA ALA A 244 18.97 -12.49 0.47
C ALA A 244 19.24 -12.13 1.94
N ALA A 245 20.12 -11.16 2.21
CA ALA A 245 20.37 -10.65 3.55
C ALA A 245 19.11 -10.02 4.17
N ASP A 246 18.41 -9.13 3.44
CA ASP A 246 17.13 -8.55 3.88
C ASP A 246 16.09 -9.62 4.25
N ILE A 247 15.97 -10.69 3.45
CA ILE A 247 15.05 -11.80 3.74
C ILE A 247 15.41 -12.50 5.04
N TYR A 248 16.71 -12.74 5.27
CA TYR A 248 17.17 -13.32 6.52
C TYR A 248 16.84 -12.40 7.70
N ASN A 249 17.16 -11.11 7.57
CA ASN A 249 16.95 -10.11 8.61
C ASN A 249 15.46 -9.98 8.98
N LEU A 250 14.58 -9.96 7.97
CA LEU A 250 13.13 -10.01 8.18
C LEU A 250 12.70 -11.31 8.86
N GLY A 251 13.24 -12.45 8.44
CA GLY A 251 12.98 -13.76 9.06
C GLY A 251 13.33 -13.79 10.54
N LYS A 252 14.51 -13.28 10.91
CA LYS A 252 14.95 -13.13 12.31
C LYS A 252 14.04 -12.20 13.11
N THR A 253 13.60 -11.12 12.49
CA THR A 253 12.66 -10.17 13.09
C THR A 253 11.33 -10.86 13.40
N LEU A 254 10.75 -11.56 12.42
CA LEU A 254 9.50 -12.30 12.59
C LEU A 254 9.63 -13.48 13.58
N GLU A 255 10.77 -14.17 13.64
CA GLU A 255 11.07 -15.17 14.68
C GLU A 255 11.05 -14.55 16.09
N GLY A 256 11.62 -13.35 16.23
CA GLY A 256 11.64 -12.59 17.48
C GLY A 256 10.22 -12.21 17.93
N GLU A 257 9.45 -11.62 17.02
CA GLU A 257 8.05 -11.26 17.25
C GLU A 257 7.19 -12.49 17.60
N LEU A 258 7.39 -13.61 16.90
CA LEU A 258 6.69 -14.86 17.18
C LEU A 258 7.00 -15.36 18.60
N ARG A 259 8.28 -15.39 18.98
CA ARG A 259 8.72 -15.82 20.32
C ARG A 259 8.13 -14.93 21.41
N GLU A 260 8.09 -13.62 21.17
CA GLU A 260 7.52 -12.66 22.10
C GLU A 260 6.02 -12.83 22.24
N ALA A 261 5.31 -13.04 21.12
CA ALA A 261 3.89 -13.38 21.14
C ALA A 261 3.61 -14.66 21.95
N PHE A 262 4.42 -15.73 21.78
CA PHE A 262 4.32 -16.93 22.60
C PHE A 262 4.50 -16.64 24.09
N ARG A 263 5.48 -15.81 24.44
CA ARG A 263 5.78 -15.41 25.82
C ARG A 263 4.62 -14.63 26.45
N VAL A 264 3.99 -13.73 25.69
CA VAL A 264 2.95 -12.81 26.19
C VAL A 264 1.56 -13.44 26.22
N TYR A 265 1.19 -14.23 25.21
CA TYR A 265 -0.18 -14.75 25.01
C TYR A 265 -0.35 -16.26 25.26
N GLY A 266 0.74 -16.99 25.54
CA GLY A 266 0.65 -18.37 26.03
C GLY A 266 0.33 -19.43 24.97
N GLY A 267 0.74 -19.23 23.71
CA GLY A 267 0.76 -20.23 22.64
C GLY A 267 -0.58 -20.77 22.11
N ASN A 268 -1.67 -20.62 22.86
CA ASN A 268 -2.99 -21.14 22.50
C ASN A 268 -3.72 -20.35 21.39
N HIS A 269 -3.15 -19.23 20.93
CA HIS A 269 -3.78 -18.32 19.96
C HIS A 269 -2.91 -18.06 18.71
N MET A 270 -1.89 -18.89 18.48
CA MET A 270 -0.98 -18.72 17.36
C MET A 270 -1.40 -19.61 16.17
N PRO A 271 -1.16 -19.17 14.92
CA PRO A 271 -1.34 -20.00 13.73
C PRO A 271 -0.58 -21.32 13.85
N ASP A 272 -0.98 -22.35 13.07
CA ASP A 272 -0.33 -23.67 13.09
C ASP A 272 1.20 -23.45 13.06
N PRO A 273 1.90 -23.76 14.16
CA PRO A 273 3.31 -23.44 14.27
C PRO A 273 4.12 -24.11 13.16
N LEU A 274 3.64 -25.22 12.57
CA LEU A 274 4.44 -26.00 11.65
C LEU A 274 4.75 -25.25 10.34
N GLU A 275 3.73 -24.66 9.71
CA GLU A 275 3.90 -23.99 8.41
C GLU A 275 4.57 -22.63 8.56
N TYR A 276 4.23 -21.87 9.60
CA TYR A 276 4.88 -20.59 9.87
C TYR A 276 6.35 -20.77 10.27
N ASN A 277 6.67 -21.75 11.11
CA ASN A 277 8.07 -22.06 11.42
C ASN A 277 8.84 -22.56 10.18
N LYS A 278 8.17 -23.26 9.25
CA LYS A 278 8.81 -23.69 8.01
C LYS A 278 9.29 -22.49 7.20
N ILE A 279 8.43 -21.49 6.93
CA ILE A 279 8.84 -20.33 6.15
C ILE A 279 9.91 -19.51 6.88
N LEU A 280 9.82 -19.36 8.21
CA LEU A 280 10.87 -18.70 8.98
C LEU A 280 12.21 -19.43 8.86
N SER A 281 12.22 -20.76 8.96
CA SER A 281 13.42 -21.57 8.76
C SER A 281 13.99 -21.44 7.34
N ASP A 282 13.14 -21.31 6.32
CA ASP A 282 13.57 -21.12 4.93
C ASP A 282 14.18 -19.71 4.76
N MET A 283 13.54 -18.68 5.32
CA MET A 283 14.05 -17.28 5.33
C MET A 283 15.38 -17.15 6.08
N THR A 284 15.54 -17.87 7.19
CA THR A 284 16.73 -17.81 8.05
C THR A 284 17.78 -18.89 7.70
N SER A 285 17.74 -19.43 6.48
CA SER A 285 18.76 -20.36 6.00
C SER A 285 20.16 -19.74 6.04
N GLN A 286 21.14 -20.53 6.45
CA GLN A 286 22.55 -20.14 6.48
C GLN A 286 23.12 -19.89 5.09
N LYS A 287 22.54 -20.50 4.05
CA LYS A 287 22.97 -20.26 2.67
C LYS A 287 22.05 -19.23 2.01
N PRO A 288 22.57 -18.07 1.57
CA PRO A 288 21.76 -17.04 0.92
C PRO A 288 20.94 -17.57 -0.27
N SER A 289 21.52 -18.46 -1.07
CA SER A 289 20.87 -19.04 -2.26
C SER A 289 19.74 -20.03 -1.95
N GLU A 290 19.56 -20.44 -0.71
CA GLU A 290 18.46 -21.31 -0.28
C GLU A 290 17.28 -20.52 0.30
N ARG A 291 17.44 -19.21 0.50
CA ARG A 291 16.39 -18.35 1.03
C ARG A 291 15.36 -18.03 -0.06
N PRO A 292 14.07 -17.96 0.28
CA PRO A 292 13.04 -17.51 -0.65
C PRO A 292 13.23 -16.04 -1.00
N SER A 293 12.75 -15.63 -2.18
CA SER A 293 12.60 -14.22 -2.53
C SER A 293 11.48 -13.55 -1.74
N ALA A 294 11.46 -12.21 -1.68
CA ALA A 294 10.38 -11.45 -1.04
C ALA A 294 8.99 -11.79 -1.63
N VAL A 295 8.93 -12.03 -2.94
CA VAL A 295 7.71 -12.41 -3.65
C VAL A 295 7.21 -13.78 -3.18
N GLU A 296 8.10 -14.74 -3.01
CA GLU A 296 7.77 -16.08 -2.53
C GLU A 296 7.32 -16.06 -1.06
N VAL A 297 8.00 -15.30 -0.20
CA VAL A 297 7.61 -15.11 1.22
C VAL A 297 6.18 -14.54 1.30
N VAL A 298 5.89 -13.47 0.58
CA VAL A 298 4.55 -12.87 0.60
C VAL A 298 3.50 -13.79 0.01
N GLY A 299 3.82 -14.53 -1.06
CA GLY A 299 2.94 -15.56 -1.61
C GLY A 299 2.59 -16.63 -0.58
N PHE A 300 3.59 -17.11 0.17
CA PHE A 300 3.41 -18.08 1.24
C PHE A 300 2.52 -17.54 2.37
N LEU A 301 2.85 -16.36 2.90
CA LEU A 301 2.12 -15.75 4.02
C LEU A 301 0.65 -15.48 3.68
N ARG A 302 0.35 -15.04 2.44
CA ARG A 302 -1.03 -14.86 1.97
C ARG A 302 -1.83 -16.15 1.95
N ASN A 303 -1.22 -17.24 1.49
CA ASN A 303 -1.86 -18.55 1.47
C ASN A 303 -2.15 -19.03 2.90
N LEU A 304 -1.21 -18.83 3.82
CA LEU A 304 -1.34 -19.21 5.22
C LEU A 304 -2.48 -18.44 5.90
N SER A 305 -2.58 -17.12 5.69
CA SER A 305 -3.70 -16.30 6.20
C SER A 305 -5.06 -16.71 5.62
N GLY A 306 -5.10 -17.11 4.35
CA GLY A 306 -6.32 -17.61 3.70
C GLY A 306 -6.84 -18.93 4.30
N CYS A 307 -5.93 -19.78 4.80
CA CYS A 307 -6.28 -21.04 5.46
C CYS A 307 -6.77 -20.86 6.91
N ILE A 308 -6.36 -19.78 7.59
CA ILE A 308 -6.74 -19.51 8.99
C ILE A 308 -8.14 -18.89 9.11
N LEU A 309 -8.60 -18.20 8.07
CA LEU A 309 -9.90 -17.52 8.04
C LEU A 309 -11.03 -18.34 7.37
N GLY A 310 -10.74 -19.56 6.91
CA GLY A 310 -11.71 -20.49 6.31
C GLY A 310 -12.12 -21.59 7.28
#